data_AF-A0A815YR27-F1
#
_entry.id   AF-A0A815YR27-F1
#
_cell.length_a   1.000
_cell.length_b   1.000
_cell.length_c   1.000
_cell.angle_alpha   90.00
_cell.angle_beta   90.00
_cell.angle_gamma   90.00
#
_symmetry.space_group_name_H-M   'P 1'
#
loop_
_entity.id
_entity.type
_entity.pdbx_description
1 polymer ?
#
loop_
_entity_poly.entity_id
_entity_poly.type
_entity_poly.pdbx_seq_one_letter_code
_entity_poly.pdbx_strand_id
1 'polypeptide(L)'
;MAHEYNEGRLPIHEAAFRNYDTVVERILANLCSKDGNKNNENEDHRSQEEKERANLLHQARIQEMVETTTYDYFRLTPILAATVGNARRTIECLISHGAKVTSRDGENRSMASIAILKQNVELLLYFSQAPYANELDIWNTLMNMFTSKISDESSAAGRILEQLTAPKYIKIAWSYLYNLRLVEKTIQVLIQTVNNNANFNEQLLTSCLIILYNLLCIDPNIRPTFNQNDEAARAFVQMPKTTDTLSLLFSQIVCHLCDDIRCIQSFVNQNLISNLQILLDQDTMNIPKTEACLYFDILGKIARCKTDYQILIQKSSATERTILEQGIHLLDRYDRQLTISVLHFIRELCLQNDQHQQICADNRLLIAHLLNALNSSFRDVQRSSVDTLQMIVTHNTASQLTLLQQGGAEQLLILLNKATLPRLRVSIICTLWSLTGNERSRKQSMA
;
A
#
# COMPACT_ATOMS: atom_id res chain seq x y z
N MET A 1 -26.51 11.89 16.92
CA MET A 1 -27.76 11.65 16.14
C MET A 1 -28.30 10.29 16.53
N ALA A 2 -29.10 10.23 17.60
CA ALA A 2 -29.52 8.97 18.21
C ALA A 2 -31.01 9.01 18.57
N HIS A 3 -31.90 9.16 17.59
CA HIS A 3 -33.35 8.97 17.76
C HIS A 3 -34.00 8.79 16.38
N GLU A 4 -34.00 7.58 15.81
CA GLU A 4 -34.85 7.23 14.65
C GLU A 4 -34.95 5.71 14.32
N TYR A 5 -34.90 4.79 15.31
CA TYR A 5 -34.84 3.34 15.04
C TYR A 5 -35.80 2.44 15.86
N ASN A 6 -36.88 2.97 16.44
CA ASN A 6 -37.69 2.19 17.40
C ASN A 6 -39.04 1.64 16.92
N GLU A 7 -39.35 1.66 15.63
CA GLU A 7 -40.60 1.10 15.13
C GLU A 7 -40.31 -0.02 14.12
N GLY A 8 -40.02 -1.22 14.62
CA GLY A 8 -39.95 -2.42 13.77
C GLY A 8 -39.12 -3.61 14.27
N ARG A 9 -38.47 -3.54 15.43
CA ARG A 9 -37.58 -4.61 15.93
C ARG A 9 -38.22 -5.40 17.07
N LEU A 10 -38.34 -6.72 16.91
CA LEU A 10 -38.69 -7.62 18.02
C LEU A 10 -37.56 -7.68 19.07
N PRO A 11 -37.86 -8.03 20.34
CA PRO A 11 -36.85 -8.14 21.41
C PRO A 11 -35.66 -9.05 21.07
N ILE A 12 -35.89 -10.12 20.29
CA ILE A 12 -34.81 -11.00 19.84
C ILE A 12 -33.82 -10.29 18.91
N HIS A 13 -34.27 -9.37 18.06
CA HIS A 13 -33.38 -8.60 17.17
C HIS A 13 -32.49 -7.64 17.96
N GLU A 14 -33.06 -6.95 18.97
CA GLU A 14 -32.27 -6.03 19.79
C GLU A 14 -31.28 -6.80 20.68
N ALA A 15 -31.71 -7.92 21.28
CA ALA A 15 -30.82 -8.79 22.02
C ALA A 15 -29.68 -9.34 21.14
N ALA A 16 -30.01 -9.74 19.91
CA ALA A 16 -29.05 -10.19 18.92
C ALA A 16 -28.04 -9.11 18.53
N PHE A 17 -28.51 -7.91 18.20
CA PHE A 17 -27.66 -6.76 17.87
C PHE A 17 -26.72 -6.37 19.02
N ARG A 18 -27.16 -6.50 20.27
CA ARG A 18 -26.37 -6.13 21.47
C ARG A 18 -25.44 -7.23 21.98
N ASN A 19 -25.38 -8.38 21.30
CA ASN A 19 -24.62 -9.55 21.75
C ASN A 19 -25.08 -10.12 23.11
N TYR A 20 -26.39 -10.09 23.37
CA TYR A 20 -27.01 -10.67 24.56
C TYR A 20 -27.50 -12.09 24.26
N ASP A 21 -26.57 -13.00 23.99
CA ASP A 21 -26.79 -14.44 23.78
C ASP A 21 -27.70 -15.06 24.84
N THR A 22 -27.42 -14.85 26.13
CA THR A 22 -28.27 -15.36 27.23
C THR A 22 -29.71 -14.85 27.22
N VAL A 23 -29.95 -13.64 26.70
CA VAL A 23 -31.31 -13.09 26.54
C VAL A 23 -31.98 -13.74 25.33
N VAL A 24 -31.25 -13.95 24.23
CA VAL A 24 -31.75 -14.70 23.07
C VAL A 24 -32.13 -16.13 23.45
N GLU A 25 -31.28 -16.85 24.18
CA GLU A 25 -31.59 -18.19 24.69
C GLU A 25 -32.86 -18.20 25.53
N ARG A 26 -33.01 -17.24 26.46
CA ARG A 26 -34.23 -17.12 27.27
C ARG A 26 -35.46 -16.83 26.43
N ILE A 27 -35.36 -15.99 25.40
CA ILE A 27 -36.47 -15.70 24.50
C ILE A 27 -36.90 -16.97 23.78
N LEU A 28 -35.95 -17.74 23.24
CA LEU A 28 -36.22 -18.99 22.50
C LEU A 28 -36.79 -20.09 23.42
N ALA A 29 -36.25 -20.23 24.64
CA ALA A 29 -36.74 -21.19 25.62
C ALA A 29 -38.19 -20.90 26.07
N ASN A 30 -38.55 -19.61 26.22
CA ASN A 30 -39.87 -19.21 26.70
C ASN A 30 -40.99 -19.27 25.63
N LEU A 31 -40.71 -19.66 24.38
CA LEU A 31 -41.74 -19.80 23.33
C LEU A 31 -42.75 -20.92 23.61
N CYS A 32 -42.46 -21.81 24.55
CA CYS A 32 -43.36 -22.88 25.00
C CYS A 32 -44.23 -22.52 26.21
N SER A 33 -43.90 -21.47 26.97
CA SER A 33 -44.60 -21.17 28.23
C SER A 33 -45.88 -20.35 28.07
N LYS A 34 -46.28 -20.02 26.83
CA LYS A 34 -47.41 -19.12 26.52
C LYS A 34 -48.74 -19.82 26.23
N ASP A 35 -48.79 -21.14 26.19
CA ASP A 35 -50.07 -21.83 26.35
C ASP A 35 -50.39 -21.76 27.84
N GLY A 36 -51.14 -20.73 28.24
CA GLY A 36 -51.39 -20.30 29.62
C GLY A 36 -52.17 -21.30 30.47
N ASN A 37 -51.65 -22.51 30.64
CA ASN A 37 -52.18 -23.51 31.55
C ASN A 37 -51.07 -23.91 32.54
N LYS A 38 -50.99 -23.14 33.62
CA LYS A 38 -50.29 -23.55 34.85
C LYS A 38 -51.01 -24.76 35.44
N ASN A 39 -50.73 -25.96 34.95
CA ASN A 39 -51.01 -27.20 35.65
C ASN A 39 -49.78 -28.10 35.54
N ASN A 40 -48.79 -27.83 36.40
CA ASN A 40 -47.52 -28.56 36.55
C ASN A 40 -47.67 -29.97 37.13
N GLU A 41 -48.83 -30.62 37.00
CA GLU A 41 -49.06 -31.97 37.52
C GLU A 41 -49.24 -33.03 36.42
N ASN A 42 -49.31 -32.64 35.14
CA ASN A 42 -49.53 -33.57 34.01
C ASN A 42 -48.34 -33.72 33.05
N GLU A 43 -47.18 -33.11 33.31
CA GLU A 43 -46.01 -33.27 32.42
C GLU A 43 -45.42 -34.69 32.47
N ASP A 44 -45.61 -35.41 33.59
CA ASP A 44 -45.11 -36.78 33.79
C ASP A 44 -46.00 -37.87 33.18
N HIS A 45 -47.23 -37.55 32.72
CA HIS A 45 -48.18 -38.53 32.17
C HIS A 45 -48.40 -38.46 30.65
N ARG A 46 -47.70 -37.56 29.94
CA ARG A 46 -47.81 -37.48 28.47
C ARG A 46 -47.29 -38.75 27.81
N SER A 47 -48.03 -39.26 26.82
CA SER A 47 -47.56 -40.36 25.98
C SER A 47 -46.29 -39.94 25.22
N GLN A 48 -45.49 -40.92 24.78
CA GLN A 48 -44.28 -40.65 24.00
C GLN A 48 -44.60 -39.82 22.73
N GLU A 49 -45.73 -40.11 22.07
CA GLU A 49 -46.21 -39.38 20.89
C GLU A 49 -46.58 -37.92 21.19
N GLU A 50 -47.18 -37.64 22.36
CA GLU A 50 -47.52 -36.28 22.79
C GLU A 50 -46.29 -35.44 23.11
N LYS A 51 -45.25 -36.07 23.71
CA LYS A 51 -43.96 -35.42 23.96
C LYS A 51 -43.25 -35.09 22.65
N GLU A 52 -43.24 -36.02 21.70
CA GLU A 52 -42.66 -35.81 20.37
C GLU A 52 -43.39 -34.70 19.61
N ARG A 53 -44.72 -34.67 19.63
CA ARG A 53 -45.52 -33.60 19.00
C ARG A 53 -45.26 -32.22 19.62
N ALA A 54 -45.15 -32.15 20.95
CA ALA A 54 -44.82 -30.91 21.66
C ALA A 54 -43.41 -30.39 21.31
N ASN A 55 -42.44 -31.30 21.20
CA ASN A 55 -41.08 -30.97 20.80
C ASN A 55 -41.01 -30.47 19.35
N LEU A 56 -41.73 -31.10 18.42
CA LEU A 56 -41.81 -30.63 17.03
C LEU A 56 -42.44 -29.24 16.92
N LEU A 57 -43.51 -28.98 17.68
CA LEU A 57 -44.14 -27.66 17.73
C LEU A 57 -43.19 -26.60 18.32
N HIS A 58 -42.43 -26.96 19.37
CA HIS A 58 -41.43 -26.08 19.96
C HIS A 58 -40.34 -25.72 18.94
N GLN A 59 -39.77 -26.72 18.26
CA GLN A 59 -38.76 -26.52 17.22
C GLN A 59 -39.30 -25.65 16.07
N ALA A 60 -40.55 -25.86 15.65
CA ALA A 60 -41.19 -25.03 14.63
C ALA A 60 -41.32 -23.56 15.07
N ARG A 61 -41.73 -23.30 16.32
CA ARG A 61 -41.80 -21.93 16.88
C ARG A 61 -40.43 -21.28 17.02
N ILE A 62 -39.40 -22.03 17.43
CA ILE A 62 -38.01 -21.54 17.43
C ILE A 62 -37.61 -21.15 16.02
N GLN A 63 -37.84 -22.03 15.04
CA GLN A 63 -37.47 -21.77 13.65
C GLN A 63 -38.17 -20.52 13.10
N GLU A 64 -39.45 -20.34 13.40
CA GLU A 64 -40.20 -19.13 13.05
C GLU A 64 -39.55 -17.89 13.68
N MET A 65 -39.20 -17.95 14.97
CA MET A 65 -38.62 -16.83 15.70
C MET A 65 -37.21 -16.45 15.21
N VAL A 66 -36.34 -17.42 14.94
CA VAL A 66 -34.96 -17.16 14.46
C VAL A 66 -34.92 -16.70 13.00
N GLU A 67 -35.98 -16.92 12.22
CA GLU A 67 -36.13 -16.43 10.84
C GLU A 67 -37.09 -15.24 10.71
N THR A 68 -37.68 -14.77 11.82
CA THR A 68 -38.54 -13.59 11.78
C THR A 68 -37.71 -12.38 11.36
N THR A 69 -38.25 -11.50 10.52
CA THR A 69 -37.55 -10.29 10.11
C THR A 69 -38.02 -9.07 10.90
N THR A 70 -37.18 -8.04 10.97
CA THR A 70 -37.63 -6.70 11.35
C THR A 70 -38.69 -6.18 10.37
N TYR A 71 -39.56 -5.29 10.85
CA TYR A 71 -40.61 -4.65 10.04
C TYR A 71 -40.12 -3.39 9.30
N ASP A 72 -38.89 -2.96 9.54
CA ASP A 72 -38.27 -1.86 8.82
C ASP A 72 -37.84 -2.27 7.40
N TYR A 73 -37.37 -1.30 6.62
CA TYR A 73 -36.90 -1.52 5.25
C TYR A 73 -35.77 -2.56 5.18
N PHE A 74 -34.98 -2.70 6.25
CA PHE A 74 -33.84 -3.61 6.28
C PHE A 74 -34.24 -5.08 6.41
N ARG A 75 -35.44 -5.42 6.93
CA ARG A 75 -35.92 -6.81 7.04
C ARG A 75 -34.87 -7.80 7.58
N LEU A 76 -34.17 -7.41 8.64
CA LEU A 76 -33.10 -8.23 9.22
C LEU A 76 -33.69 -9.40 9.99
N THR A 77 -33.19 -10.61 9.76
CA THR A 77 -33.37 -11.72 10.70
C THR A 77 -32.50 -11.51 11.96
N PRO A 78 -32.77 -12.18 13.09
CA PRO A 78 -31.93 -12.12 14.28
C PRO A 78 -30.45 -12.34 14.00
N ILE A 79 -30.10 -13.30 13.13
CA ILE A 79 -28.69 -13.58 12.81
C ILE A 79 -28.04 -12.46 12.00
N LEU A 80 -28.80 -11.81 11.10
CA LEU A 80 -28.33 -10.63 10.37
C LEU A 80 -28.20 -9.44 11.32
N ALA A 81 -29.15 -9.23 12.24
CA ALA A 81 -29.06 -8.20 13.29
C ALA A 81 -27.83 -8.41 14.19
N ALA A 82 -27.54 -9.65 14.60
CA ALA A 82 -26.32 -10.01 15.31
C ALA A 82 -25.05 -9.69 14.49
N THR A 83 -25.08 -9.95 13.18
CA THR A 83 -23.97 -9.62 12.28
C THR A 83 -23.73 -8.13 12.19
N VAL A 84 -24.78 -7.31 12.06
CA VAL A 84 -24.70 -5.84 12.10
C VAL A 84 -24.09 -5.36 13.42
N GLY A 85 -24.43 -6.03 14.53
CA GLY A 85 -23.95 -5.71 15.88
C GLY A 85 -22.57 -6.27 16.26
N ASN A 86 -21.88 -6.99 15.37
CA ASN A 86 -20.66 -7.73 15.68
C ASN A 86 -20.83 -8.70 16.89
N ALA A 87 -22.01 -9.31 16.99
CA ALA A 87 -22.42 -10.10 18.13
C ALA A 87 -22.05 -11.58 17.96
N ARG A 88 -20.75 -11.89 18.00
CA ARG A 88 -20.24 -13.25 17.73
C ARG A 88 -20.90 -14.34 18.57
N ARG A 89 -21.05 -14.13 19.88
CA ARG A 89 -21.65 -15.13 20.78
C ARG A 89 -23.11 -15.38 20.42
N THR A 90 -23.83 -14.31 20.08
CA THR A 90 -25.22 -14.45 19.68
C THR A 90 -25.37 -15.07 18.29
N ILE A 91 -24.43 -14.86 17.36
CA ILE A 91 -24.40 -15.61 16.09
C ILE A 91 -24.25 -17.11 16.36
N GLU A 92 -23.28 -17.51 17.20
CA GLU A 92 -23.07 -18.91 17.60
C GLU A 92 -24.34 -19.51 18.23
N CYS A 93 -24.97 -18.78 19.16
CA CYS A 93 -26.23 -19.16 19.79
C CYS A 93 -27.38 -19.30 18.78
N LEU A 94 -27.55 -18.38 17.84
CA LEU A 94 -28.65 -18.44 16.87
C LEU A 94 -28.47 -19.62 15.91
N ILE A 95 -27.23 -19.89 15.49
CA ILE A 95 -26.91 -21.05 14.63
C ILE A 95 -27.20 -22.37 15.37
N SER A 96 -26.88 -22.47 16.66
CA SER A 96 -27.19 -23.68 17.44
C SER A 96 -28.70 -23.93 17.59
N HIS A 97 -29.52 -22.90 17.36
CA HIS A 97 -30.99 -22.97 17.36
C HIS A 97 -31.59 -23.00 15.95
N GLY A 98 -30.80 -23.26 14.90
CA GLY A 98 -31.30 -23.49 13.54
C GLY A 98 -31.46 -22.24 12.68
N ALA A 99 -30.88 -21.09 13.06
CA ALA A 99 -30.85 -19.91 12.22
C ALA A 99 -30.06 -20.16 10.92
N LYS A 100 -30.64 -19.76 9.78
CA LYS A 100 -30.07 -19.91 8.46
C LYS A 100 -29.00 -18.86 8.21
N VAL A 101 -27.76 -19.31 8.01
CA VAL A 101 -26.62 -18.43 7.66
C VAL A 101 -26.73 -17.83 6.26
N THR A 102 -27.55 -18.43 5.39
CA THR A 102 -27.80 -17.98 4.02
C THR A 102 -28.89 -16.92 3.92
N SER A 103 -29.50 -16.51 5.04
CA SER A 103 -30.53 -15.47 5.07
C SER A 103 -30.01 -14.15 4.52
N ARG A 104 -30.91 -13.40 3.89
CA ARG A 104 -30.62 -12.11 3.25
C ARG A 104 -31.57 -11.05 3.75
N ASP A 105 -31.06 -9.84 3.87
CA ASP A 105 -31.83 -8.68 4.31
C ASP A 105 -32.68 -8.09 3.16
N GLY A 106 -33.40 -7.00 3.42
CA GLY A 106 -34.26 -6.30 2.46
C GLY A 106 -33.51 -5.71 1.25
N GLU A 107 -32.19 -5.55 1.35
CA GLU A 107 -31.29 -5.12 0.28
C GLU A 107 -30.54 -6.31 -0.35
N ASN A 108 -31.00 -7.54 -0.08
CA ASN A 108 -30.40 -8.79 -0.55
C ASN A 108 -28.97 -9.05 -0.03
N ARG A 109 -28.59 -8.42 1.09
CA ARG A 109 -27.27 -8.57 1.72
C ARG A 109 -27.23 -9.82 2.60
N SER A 110 -26.21 -10.64 2.42
CA SER A 110 -25.88 -11.78 3.28
C SER A 110 -25.06 -11.34 4.51
N MET A 111 -24.85 -12.25 5.45
CA MET A 111 -23.93 -12.06 6.58
C MET A 111 -22.53 -11.58 6.13
N ALA A 112 -22.00 -12.15 5.03
CA ALA A 112 -20.70 -11.76 4.50
C ALA A 112 -20.68 -10.29 4.05
N SER A 113 -21.66 -9.87 3.23
CA SER A 113 -21.74 -8.48 2.78
C SER A 113 -21.97 -7.50 3.92
N ILE A 114 -22.75 -7.86 4.94
CA ILE A 114 -22.96 -7.02 6.13
C ILE A 114 -21.64 -6.87 6.90
N ALA A 115 -20.91 -7.97 7.13
CA ALA A 115 -19.62 -7.92 7.82
C ALA A 115 -18.59 -7.05 7.07
N ILE A 116 -18.58 -7.09 5.73
CA ILE A 116 -17.75 -6.25 4.87
C ILE A 116 -18.16 -4.77 5.00
N LEU A 117 -19.44 -4.44 4.88
CA LEU A 117 -19.94 -3.06 5.03
C LEU A 117 -19.66 -2.49 6.42
N LYS A 118 -19.66 -3.34 7.46
CA LYS A 118 -19.26 -2.98 8.82
C LYS A 118 -17.75 -2.99 9.06
N GLN A 119 -16.96 -3.29 8.02
CA GLN A 119 -15.49 -3.28 8.02
C GLN A 119 -14.88 -4.14 9.13
N ASN A 120 -15.52 -5.28 9.42
CA ASN A 120 -15.14 -6.14 10.53
C ASN A 120 -14.37 -7.38 10.05
N VAL A 121 -13.04 -7.23 9.95
CA VAL A 121 -12.13 -8.31 9.54
C VAL A 121 -12.18 -9.52 10.46
N GLU A 122 -12.25 -9.31 11.79
CA GLU A 122 -12.23 -10.43 12.74
C GLU A 122 -13.47 -11.31 12.59
N LEU A 123 -14.65 -10.71 12.40
CA LEU A 123 -15.88 -11.47 12.14
C LEU A 123 -15.83 -12.16 10.77
N LEU A 124 -15.27 -11.50 9.75
CA LEU A 124 -15.09 -12.10 8.43
C LEU A 124 -14.16 -13.31 8.45
N LEU A 125 -13.06 -13.23 9.19
CA LEU A 125 -12.11 -14.34 9.41
C LEU A 125 -12.72 -15.45 10.26
N TYR A 126 -13.55 -15.11 11.24
CA TYR A 126 -14.32 -16.09 11.98
C TYR A 126 -15.26 -16.86 11.04
N PHE A 127 -16.01 -16.17 10.19
CA PHE A 127 -16.90 -16.81 9.22
C PHE A 127 -16.14 -17.69 8.22
N SER A 128 -14.94 -17.31 7.80
CA SER A 128 -14.16 -18.09 6.82
C SER A 128 -13.58 -19.39 7.39
N GLN A 129 -13.55 -19.53 8.73
CA GLN A 129 -13.09 -20.72 9.44
C GLN A 129 -14.25 -21.57 9.96
N ALA A 130 -15.49 -21.09 9.85
CA ALA A 130 -16.68 -21.78 10.35
C ALA A 130 -17.05 -22.98 9.45
N PRO A 131 -17.73 -24.01 9.98
CA PRO A 131 -18.15 -25.18 9.19
C PRO A 131 -19.02 -24.83 7.97
N TYR A 132 -19.75 -23.71 8.03
CA TYR A 132 -20.63 -23.20 6.99
C TYR A 132 -19.96 -22.17 6.06
N ALA A 133 -18.64 -21.98 6.13
CA ALA A 133 -17.92 -20.95 5.36
C ALA A 133 -18.21 -20.99 3.85
N ASN A 134 -18.36 -22.20 3.29
CA ASN A 134 -18.65 -22.40 1.86
C ASN A 134 -20.01 -21.85 1.45
N GLU A 135 -21.00 -21.83 2.35
CA GLU A 135 -22.35 -21.31 2.06
C GLU A 135 -22.39 -19.78 2.00
N LEU A 136 -21.45 -19.11 2.66
CA LEU A 136 -21.40 -17.65 2.75
C LEU A 136 -20.69 -16.99 1.56
N ASP A 137 -19.94 -17.77 0.78
CA ASP A 137 -19.17 -17.31 -0.39
C ASP A 137 -18.40 -15.99 -0.13
N ILE A 138 -17.71 -15.95 1.01
CA ILE A 138 -17.16 -14.74 1.62
C ILE A 138 -16.19 -14.03 0.68
N TRP A 139 -15.25 -14.79 0.10
CA TRP A 139 -14.16 -14.23 -0.68
C TRP A 139 -14.65 -13.69 -2.03
N ASN A 140 -15.59 -14.37 -2.69
CA ASN A 140 -16.21 -13.83 -3.91
C ASN A 140 -17.08 -12.62 -3.60
N THR A 141 -17.83 -12.64 -2.50
CA THR A 141 -18.61 -11.46 -2.04
C THR A 141 -17.68 -10.26 -1.83
N LEU A 142 -16.55 -10.45 -1.14
CA LEU A 142 -15.54 -9.41 -0.94
C LEU A 142 -14.99 -8.85 -2.26
N MET A 143 -14.63 -9.74 -3.20
CA MET A 143 -14.09 -9.31 -4.50
C MET A 143 -15.13 -8.59 -5.35
N ASN A 144 -16.37 -9.08 -5.36
CA ASN A 144 -17.46 -8.47 -6.11
C ASN A 144 -17.77 -7.07 -5.59
N MET A 145 -17.83 -6.90 -4.26
CA MET A 145 -18.01 -5.60 -3.62
C MET A 145 -16.82 -4.66 -3.89
N PHE A 146 -15.58 -5.17 -3.85
CA PHE A 146 -14.39 -4.37 -4.14
C PHE A 146 -14.39 -3.80 -5.57
N THR A 147 -14.86 -4.59 -6.54
CA THR A 147 -14.99 -4.16 -7.94
C THR A 147 -16.34 -3.49 -8.26
N SER A 148 -17.18 -3.26 -7.25
CA SER A 148 -18.51 -2.66 -7.43
C SER A 148 -18.40 -1.19 -7.78
N LYS A 149 -19.36 -0.69 -8.58
CA LYS A 149 -19.51 0.75 -8.85
C LYS A 149 -20.14 1.50 -7.68
N ILE A 150 -20.71 0.79 -6.70
CA ILE A 150 -21.27 1.39 -5.51
C ILE A 150 -20.12 1.80 -4.60
N SER A 151 -20.02 3.11 -4.32
CA SER A 151 -18.91 3.70 -3.59
C SER A 151 -18.75 3.11 -2.19
N ASP A 152 -19.86 2.91 -1.48
CA ASP A 152 -19.83 2.39 -0.10
C ASP A 152 -19.35 0.93 -0.06
N GLU A 153 -19.79 0.11 -1.02
CA GLU A 153 -19.37 -1.29 -1.11
C GLU A 153 -17.88 -1.41 -1.42
N SER A 154 -17.41 -0.72 -2.46
CA SER A 154 -16.01 -0.77 -2.88
C SER A 154 -15.07 -0.20 -1.83
N SER A 155 -15.46 0.89 -1.16
CA SER A 155 -14.69 1.46 -0.05
C SER A 155 -14.60 0.52 1.14
N ALA A 156 -15.73 -0.05 1.57
CA ALA A 156 -15.75 -0.97 2.70
C ALA A 156 -14.95 -2.25 2.40
N ALA A 157 -15.09 -2.81 1.20
CA ALA A 157 -14.28 -3.94 0.75
C ALA A 157 -12.79 -3.59 0.64
N GLY A 158 -12.45 -2.39 0.16
CA GLY A 158 -11.09 -1.87 0.14
C GLY A 158 -10.44 -1.82 1.53
N ARG A 159 -11.17 -1.33 2.55
CA ARG A 159 -10.72 -1.30 3.95
C ARG A 159 -10.50 -2.68 4.55
N ILE A 160 -11.36 -3.65 4.21
CA ILE A 160 -11.16 -5.05 4.60
C ILE A 160 -9.88 -5.59 3.96
N LEU A 161 -9.68 -5.36 2.65
CA LEU A 161 -8.51 -5.85 1.92
C LEU A 161 -7.20 -5.18 2.37
N GLU A 162 -7.24 -3.91 2.74
CA GLU A 162 -6.12 -3.18 3.37
C GLU A 162 -5.61 -3.96 4.59
N GLN A 163 -6.52 -4.35 5.48
CA GLN A 163 -6.19 -5.12 6.67
C GLN A 163 -5.77 -6.55 6.33
N LEU A 164 -6.50 -7.25 5.47
CA LEU A 164 -6.20 -8.64 5.11
C LEU A 164 -4.84 -8.79 4.42
N THR A 165 -4.37 -7.77 3.71
CA THR A 165 -3.05 -7.76 3.08
C THR A 165 -1.92 -7.36 4.03
N ALA A 166 -2.23 -6.86 5.22
CA ALA A 166 -1.23 -6.54 6.22
C ALA A 166 -0.52 -7.82 6.74
N PRO A 167 0.73 -7.72 7.22
CA PRO A 167 1.51 -8.87 7.71
C PRO A 167 0.80 -9.73 8.77
N LYS A 168 -0.11 -9.12 9.54
CA LYS A 168 -0.90 -9.79 10.58
C LYS A 168 -1.82 -10.88 10.01
N TYR A 169 -2.50 -10.62 8.89
CA TYR A 169 -3.57 -11.48 8.37
C TYR A 169 -3.26 -12.16 7.05
N ILE A 170 -2.25 -11.66 6.32
CA ILE A 170 -1.94 -12.13 4.96
C ILE A 170 -1.79 -13.65 4.89
N LYS A 171 -1.14 -14.29 5.86
CA LYS A 171 -0.93 -15.74 5.86
C LYS A 171 -2.22 -16.57 5.85
N ILE A 172 -3.31 -16.02 6.38
CA ILE A 172 -4.61 -16.67 6.47
C ILE A 172 -5.38 -16.51 5.15
N ALA A 173 -5.36 -15.29 4.59
CA ALA A 173 -6.19 -14.93 3.44
C ALA A 173 -5.50 -15.14 2.08
N TRP A 174 -4.16 -15.24 2.04
CA TRP A 174 -3.38 -15.12 0.81
C TRP A 174 -3.79 -16.10 -0.28
N SER A 175 -4.01 -17.39 0.04
CA SER A 175 -4.40 -18.39 -0.95
C SER A 175 -5.70 -18.02 -1.67
N TYR A 176 -6.69 -17.52 -0.93
CA TYR A 176 -7.96 -17.05 -1.49
C TYR A 176 -7.78 -15.79 -2.33
N LEU A 177 -7.08 -14.79 -1.79
CA LEU A 177 -6.86 -13.50 -2.46
C LEU A 177 -6.05 -13.66 -3.76
N TYR A 178 -5.04 -14.53 -3.74
CA TYR A 178 -4.23 -14.87 -4.90
C TYR A 178 -5.07 -15.55 -5.99
N ASN A 179 -5.82 -16.60 -5.62
CA ASN A 179 -6.66 -17.33 -6.57
C ASN A 179 -7.75 -16.46 -7.21
N LEU A 180 -8.23 -15.45 -6.47
CA LEU A 180 -9.21 -14.48 -6.98
C LEU A 180 -8.58 -13.28 -7.70
N ARG A 181 -7.27 -13.36 -7.99
CA ARG A 181 -6.51 -12.36 -8.76
C ARG A 181 -6.59 -10.95 -8.17
N LEU A 182 -6.38 -10.84 -6.85
CA LEU A 182 -6.44 -9.56 -6.13
C LEU A 182 -5.61 -8.46 -6.82
N VAL A 183 -4.37 -8.74 -7.24
CA VAL A 183 -3.50 -7.75 -7.89
C VAL A 183 -4.15 -7.15 -9.16
N GLU A 184 -4.69 -7.99 -10.05
CA GLU A 184 -5.36 -7.55 -11.28
C GLU A 184 -6.57 -6.67 -10.94
N LYS A 185 -7.39 -7.11 -9.98
CA LYS A 185 -8.58 -6.36 -9.54
C LYS A 185 -8.21 -5.03 -8.88
N THR A 186 -7.17 -4.99 -8.06
CA THR A 186 -6.72 -3.74 -7.42
C THR A 186 -6.21 -2.73 -8.45
N ILE A 187 -5.46 -3.17 -9.46
CA ILE A 187 -5.04 -2.30 -10.57
C ILE A 187 -6.26 -1.78 -11.34
N GLN A 188 -7.23 -2.64 -11.64
CA GLN A 188 -8.48 -2.23 -12.31
C GLN A 188 -9.26 -1.18 -11.52
N VAL A 189 -9.47 -1.41 -10.21
CA VAL A 189 -10.19 -0.47 -9.34
C VAL A 189 -9.41 0.83 -9.18
N LEU A 190 -8.08 0.79 -9.09
CA LEU A 190 -7.24 1.99 -9.08
C LEU A 190 -7.44 2.81 -10.35
N ILE A 191 -7.35 2.19 -11.53
CA ILE A 191 -7.55 2.87 -12.81
C ILE A 191 -8.95 3.50 -12.89
N GLN A 192 -9.98 2.75 -12.50
CA GLN A 192 -11.36 3.25 -12.47
C GLN A 192 -11.51 4.43 -11.51
N THR A 193 -10.91 4.37 -10.33
CA THR A 193 -10.98 5.42 -9.31
C THR A 193 -10.27 6.69 -9.78
N VAL A 194 -9.09 6.57 -10.38
CA VAL A 194 -8.32 7.72 -10.92
C VAL A 194 -9.03 8.37 -12.11
N ASN A 195 -9.64 7.59 -12.99
CA ASN A 195 -10.33 8.13 -14.16
C ASN A 195 -11.73 8.71 -13.85
N ASN A 196 -12.30 8.45 -12.66
CA ASN A 196 -13.65 8.88 -12.30
C ASN A 196 -13.66 10.29 -11.69
N ASN A 197 -13.59 11.30 -12.55
CA ASN A 197 -13.54 12.71 -12.13
C ASN A 197 -14.80 13.20 -11.40
N ALA A 198 -15.98 12.62 -11.67
CA ALA A 198 -17.24 13.10 -11.08
C ALA A 198 -17.42 12.64 -9.63
N ASN A 199 -16.99 11.42 -9.31
CA ASN A 199 -17.13 10.78 -8.00
C ASN A 199 -15.78 10.23 -7.54
N PHE A 200 -14.75 11.07 -7.51
CA PHE A 200 -13.42 10.68 -7.06
C PHE A 200 -13.46 10.24 -5.59
N ASN A 201 -13.05 9.00 -5.31
CA ASN A 201 -13.04 8.42 -3.97
C ASN A 201 -11.61 8.24 -3.46
N GLU A 202 -11.15 9.23 -2.69
CA GLU A 202 -9.80 9.24 -2.12
C GLU A 202 -9.54 8.06 -1.17
N GLN A 203 -10.56 7.62 -0.41
CA GLN A 203 -10.44 6.51 0.53
C GLN A 203 -10.22 5.18 -0.20
N LEU A 204 -10.95 4.96 -1.29
CA LEU A 204 -10.78 3.79 -2.15
C LEU A 204 -9.42 3.81 -2.84
N LEU A 205 -8.97 4.97 -3.35
CA LEU A 205 -7.63 5.11 -3.93
C LEU A 205 -6.55 4.76 -2.90
N THR A 206 -6.65 5.32 -1.69
CA THR A 206 -5.73 5.03 -0.59
C THR A 206 -5.70 3.55 -0.26
N SER A 207 -6.87 2.91 -0.19
CA SER A 207 -6.97 1.46 0.05
C SER A 207 -6.28 0.66 -1.06
N CYS A 208 -6.50 1.02 -2.33
CA CYS A 208 -5.84 0.37 -3.47
C CYS A 208 -4.31 0.48 -3.40
N LEU A 209 -3.80 1.66 -3.06
CA LEU A 209 -2.36 1.89 -2.93
C LEU A 209 -1.76 1.08 -1.77
N ILE A 210 -2.41 1.05 -0.60
CA ILE A 210 -1.94 0.25 0.54
C ILE A 210 -1.96 -1.24 0.19
N ILE A 211 -3.01 -1.73 -0.47
CA ILE A 211 -3.09 -3.13 -0.94
C ILE A 211 -1.91 -3.42 -1.87
N LEU A 212 -1.65 -2.58 -2.88
CA LEU A 212 -0.54 -2.79 -3.81
C LEU A 212 0.82 -2.74 -3.11
N TYR A 213 1.02 -1.78 -2.20
CA TYR A 213 2.24 -1.67 -1.42
C TYR A 213 2.50 -2.91 -0.55
N ASN A 214 1.48 -3.36 0.18
CA ASN A 214 1.56 -4.58 0.99
C ASN A 214 1.93 -5.78 0.12
N LEU A 215 1.25 -5.94 -1.01
CA LEU A 215 1.48 -7.06 -1.91
C LEU A 215 2.87 -7.03 -2.56
N LEU A 216 3.41 -5.85 -2.90
CA LEU A 216 4.76 -5.69 -3.47
C LEU A 216 5.87 -6.27 -2.58
N CYS A 217 5.65 -6.30 -1.28
CA CYS A 217 6.55 -6.90 -0.31
C CYS A 217 6.48 -8.44 -0.25
N ILE A 218 5.44 -9.05 -0.84
CA ILE A 218 5.10 -10.46 -0.67
C ILE A 218 5.21 -11.25 -1.97
N ASP A 219 4.72 -10.70 -3.09
CA ASP A 219 4.62 -11.41 -4.36
C ASP A 219 5.43 -10.72 -5.48
N PRO A 220 6.51 -11.34 -5.98
CA PRO A 220 7.29 -10.78 -7.08
C PRO A 220 6.52 -10.71 -8.41
N ASN A 221 5.41 -11.46 -8.57
CA ASN A 221 4.62 -11.50 -9.81
C ASN A 221 3.81 -10.23 -10.07
N ILE A 222 3.77 -9.29 -9.12
CA ILE A 222 3.05 -8.02 -9.29
C ILE A 222 3.63 -7.19 -10.44
N ARG A 223 4.95 -7.21 -10.63
CA ARG A 223 5.59 -6.42 -11.70
C ARG A 223 5.17 -6.93 -13.10
N PRO A 224 5.19 -8.25 -13.40
CA PRO A 224 4.55 -8.79 -14.60
C PRO A 224 3.09 -8.39 -14.78
N THR A 225 2.24 -8.52 -13.76
CA THR A 225 0.81 -8.18 -13.84
C THR A 225 0.60 -6.68 -14.11
N PHE A 226 1.40 -5.82 -13.47
CA PHE A 226 1.38 -4.38 -13.71
C PHE A 226 1.70 -4.05 -15.17
N ASN A 227 2.72 -4.69 -15.74
CA ASN A 227 3.14 -4.47 -17.11
C ASN A 227 2.18 -5.02 -18.18
N GLN A 228 1.26 -5.92 -17.82
CA GLN A 228 0.22 -6.38 -18.74
C GLN A 228 -0.90 -5.34 -18.93
N ASN A 229 -0.93 -4.29 -18.09
CA ASN A 229 -1.95 -3.26 -18.14
C ASN A 229 -1.32 -1.91 -18.50
N ASP A 230 -1.41 -1.55 -19.79
CA ASP A 230 -0.82 -0.32 -20.33
C ASP A 230 -1.36 0.95 -19.65
N GLU A 231 -2.56 0.90 -19.10
CA GLU A 231 -3.18 2.03 -18.39
C GLU A 231 -2.73 2.15 -16.93
N ALA A 232 -2.11 1.12 -16.35
CA ALA A 232 -1.70 1.15 -14.95
C ALA A 232 -0.67 2.25 -14.69
N ALA A 233 0.39 2.31 -15.51
CA ALA A 233 1.42 3.37 -15.40
C ALA A 233 0.81 4.76 -15.57
N ARG A 234 -0.12 4.92 -16.52
CA ARG A 234 -0.83 6.18 -16.77
C ARG A 234 -1.61 6.61 -15.52
N ALA A 235 -2.39 5.70 -14.93
CA ALA A 235 -3.18 5.99 -13.74
C ALA A 235 -2.32 6.37 -12.54
N PHE A 236 -1.20 5.68 -12.30
CA PHE A 236 -0.26 6.06 -11.24
C PHE A 236 0.35 7.44 -11.45
N VAL A 237 0.75 7.77 -12.68
CA VAL A 237 1.31 9.10 -12.96
C VAL A 237 0.24 10.19 -12.79
N GLN A 238 -0.99 9.94 -13.27
CA GLN A 238 -2.09 10.91 -13.25
C GLN A 238 -2.83 11.03 -11.92
N MET A 239 -2.66 10.07 -10.99
CA MET A 239 -3.38 10.11 -9.72
C MET A 239 -3.08 11.40 -8.93
N PRO A 240 -4.08 11.93 -8.21
CA PRO A 240 -3.86 13.08 -7.33
C PRO A 240 -2.90 12.72 -6.20
N LYS A 241 -1.98 13.66 -5.92
CA LYS A 241 -0.96 13.58 -4.87
C LYS A 241 -1.24 14.68 -3.84
N THR A 242 -2.51 14.74 -3.42
CA THR A 242 -3.09 15.84 -2.62
C THR A 242 -2.73 15.77 -1.14
N THR A 243 -2.42 14.58 -0.65
CA THR A 243 -2.06 14.33 0.75
C THR A 243 -0.69 13.68 0.84
N ASP A 244 0.05 13.95 1.91
CA ASP A 244 1.35 13.33 2.20
C ASP A 244 1.27 11.79 2.17
N THR A 245 0.12 11.24 2.57
CA THR A 245 -0.09 9.78 2.54
C THR A 245 -0.12 9.24 1.11
N LEU A 246 -0.84 9.90 0.20
CA LEU A 246 -0.92 9.50 -1.20
C LEU A 246 0.43 9.71 -1.91
N SER A 247 1.10 10.83 -1.66
CA SER A 247 2.43 11.14 -2.21
C SER A 247 3.48 10.14 -1.75
N LEU A 248 3.48 9.77 -0.46
CA LEU A 248 4.37 8.76 0.08
C LEU A 248 4.07 7.37 -0.49
N LEU A 249 2.80 6.94 -0.53
CA LEU A 249 2.45 5.63 -1.10
C LEU A 249 2.80 5.55 -2.59
N PHE A 250 2.54 6.62 -3.35
CA PHE A 250 2.95 6.74 -4.75
C PHE A 250 4.46 6.53 -4.90
N SER A 251 5.26 7.30 -4.16
CA SER A 251 6.72 7.25 -4.27
C SER A 251 7.28 5.88 -3.86
N GLN A 252 6.74 5.26 -2.81
CA GLN A 252 7.13 3.91 -2.38
C GLN A 252 6.81 2.85 -3.45
N ILE A 253 5.56 2.83 -3.95
CA ILE A 253 5.10 1.84 -4.93
C ILE A 253 5.88 2.00 -6.24
N VAL A 254 6.00 3.21 -6.77
CA VAL A 254 6.73 3.47 -8.01
C VAL A 254 8.20 3.09 -7.85
N CYS A 255 8.82 3.41 -6.71
CA CYS A 255 10.20 3.00 -6.44
C CYS A 255 10.37 1.47 -6.49
N HIS A 256 9.45 0.69 -5.91
CA HIS A 256 9.49 -0.78 -5.97
C HIS A 256 9.21 -1.35 -7.37
N LEU A 257 8.29 -0.73 -8.12
CA LEU A 257 8.00 -1.13 -9.49
C LEU A 257 9.18 -0.86 -10.43
N CYS A 258 9.90 0.24 -10.24
CA CYS A 258 11.11 0.60 -10.98
C CYS A 258 12.32 -0.33 -10.74
N ASP A 259 12.17 -1.42 -9.97
CA ASP A 259 13.16 -2.51 -9.97
C ASP A 259 13.09 -3.38 -11.25
N ASP A 260 11.99 -3.33 -12.01
CA ASP A 260 11.84 -4.00 -13.32
C ASP A 260 11.94 -2.98 -14.46
N ILE A 261 12.83 -3.26 -15.42
CA ILE A 261 13.12 -2.42 -16.60
C ILE A 261 11.85 -2.15 -17.42
N ARG A 262 10.92 -3.10 -17.53
CA ARG A 262 9.67 -2.93 -18.26
C ARG A 262 8.75 -1.92 -17.58
N CYS A 263 8.69 -1.94 -16.24
CA CYS A 263 7.93 -0.94 -15.49
C CYS A 263 8.54 0.45 -15.67
N ILE A 264 9.88 0.56 -15.64
CA ILE A 264 10.58 1.82 -15.96
C ILE A 264 10.14 2.34 -17.32
N GLN A 265 10.17 1.49 -18.35
CA GLN A 265 9.78 1.89 -19.71
C GLN A 265 8.33 2.38 -19.77
N SER A 266 7.39 1.66 -19.15
CA SER A 266 5.99 2.06 -19.07
C SER A 266 5.81 3.42 -18.38
N PHE A 267 6.50 3.65 -17.27
CA PHE A 267 6.43 4.94 -16.55
C PHE A 267 7.04 6.11 -17.32
N VAL A 268 8.20 5.90 -17.97
CA VAL A 268 8.84 6.95 -18.77
C VAL A 268 7.94 7.34 -19.95
N ASN A 269 7.30 6.36 -20.60
CA ASN A 269 6.34 6.63 -21.68
C ASN A 269 5.12 7.45 -21.22
N GLN A 270 4.80 7.41 -19.93
CA GLN A 270 3.72 8.19 -19.31
C GLN A 270 4.21 9.51 -18.69
N ASN A 271 5.40 10.00 -19.05
CA ASN A 271 5.98 11.26 -18.57
C ASN A 271 6.24 11.30 -17.05
N LEU A 272 6.61 10.17 -16.44
CA LEU A 272 6.96 10.15 -15.01
C LEU A 272 8.11 11.12 -14.68
N ILE A 273 9.12 11.25 -15.55
CA ILE A 273 10.28 12.14 -15.32
C ILE A 273 9.82 13.59 -15.09
N SER A 274 8.98 14.12 -15.99
CA SER A 274 8.44 15.48 -15.88
C SER A 274 7.57 15.66 -14.64
N ASN A 275 6.78 14.63 -14.29
CA ASN A 275 5.99 14.66 -13.06
C ASN A 275 6.87 14.69 -11.80
N LEU A 276 7.95 13.90 -11.75
CA LEU A 276 8.90 13.92 -10.64
C LEU A 276 9.63 15.26 -10.57
N GLN A 277 9.97 15.88 -11.70
CA GLN A 277 10.55 17.22 -11.73
C GLN A 277 9.62 18.27 -11.12
N ILE A 278 8.33 18.22 -11.44
CA ILE A 278 7.30 19.11 -10.84
C ILE A 278 7.18 18.85 -9.34
N LEU A 279 7.14 17.57 -8.93
CA LEU A 279 7.04 17.20 -7.51
C LEU A 279 8.30 17.57 -6.71
N LEU A 280 9.46 17.67 -7.37
CA LEU A 280 10.71 18.14 -6.79
C LEU A 280 10.83 19.68 -6.78
N ASP A 281 10.00 20.41 -7.52
CA ASP A 281 10.10 21.85 -7.68
C ASP A 281 9.47 22.63 -6.54
N GLN A 282 10.27 23.51 -5.94
CA GLN A 282 10.12 23.99 -4.56
C GLN A 282 9.85 25.50 -4.43
N ASP A 283 9.20 26.13 -5.39
CA ASP A 283 8.38 27.32 -5.03
C ASP A 283 7.16 26.91 -4.17
N THR A 284 6.97 25.61 -3.98
CA THR A 284 6.04 24.97 -3.06
C THR A 284 6.72 24.56 -1.74
N MET A 285 6.01 24.79 -0.64
CA MET A 285 6.41 24.54 0.74
C MET A 285 6.88 23.10 1.00
N ASN A 286 7.96 22.93 1.79
CA ASN A 286 8.38 21.71 2.51
C ASN A 286 8.01 20.34 1.89
N ILE A 287 8.67 19.93 0.80
CA ILE A 287 8.67 18.49 0.40
C ILE A 287 9.21 17.64 1.57
N PRO A 288 8.48 16.61 2.03
CA PRO A 288 8.99 15.69 3.04
C PRO A 288 10.29 15.03 2.58
N LYS A 289 11.30 15.02 3.45
CA LYS A 289 12.63 14.47 3.13
C LYS A 289 12.58 13.03 2.62
N THR A 290 11.70 12.22 3.19
CA THR A 290 11.48 10.82 2.80
C THR A 290 10.99 10.69 1.37
N GLU A 291 10.09 11.56 0.93
CA GLU A 291 9.59 11.58 -0.45
C GLU A 291 10.67 12.05 -1.43
N ALA A 292 11.40 13.11 -1.07
CA ALA A 292 12.52 13.59 -1.89
C ALA A 292 13.57 12.49 -2.12
N CYS A 293 13.92 11.73 -1.06
CA CYS A 293 14.81 10.57 -1.21
C CYS A 293 14.26 9.56 -2.22
N LEU A 294 12.98 9.20 -2.10
CA LEU A 294 12.33 8.24 -3.00
C LEU A 294 12.26 8.75 -4.45
N TYR A 295 12.00 10.05 -4.67
CA TYR A 295 12.01 10.64 -6.01
C TYR A 295 13.39 10.55 -6.66
N PHE A 296 14.46 10.85 -5.93
CA PHE A 296 15.83 10.66 -6.45
C PHE A 296 16.19 9.19 -6.65
N ASP A 297 15.73 8.29 -5.78
CA ASP A 297 15.95 6.85 -5.96
C ASP A 297 15.25 6.33 -7.22
N ILE A 298 14.02 6.79 -7.50
CA ILE A 298 13.29 6.49 -8.75
C ILE A 298 14.07 7.04 -9.96
N LEU A 299 14.47 8.31 -9.93
CA LEU A 299 15.24 8.94 -11.00
C LEU A 299 16.57 8.23 -11.24
N GLY A 300 17.25 7.77 -10.18
CA GLY A 300 18.48 6.99 -10.27
C GLY A 300 18.25 5.63 -10.95
N LYS A 301 17.16 4.93 -10.62
CA LYS A 301 16.76 3.68 -11.29
C LYS A 301 16.46 3.90 -12.77
N ILE A 302 15.77 4.99 -13.11
CA ILE A 302 15.49 5.38 -14.51
C ILE A 302 16.81 5.68 -15.25
N ALA A 303 17.68 6.49 -14.67
CA ALA A 303 18.97 6.90 -15.24
C ALA A 303 19.88 5.70 -15.52
N ARG A 304 19.93 4.73 -14.58
CA ARG A 304 20.74 3.51 -14.72
C ARG A 304 20.31 2.62 -15.89
N CYS A 305 19.05 2.70 -16.30
CA CYS A 305 18.47 1.75 -17.25
C CYS A 305 19.07 1.87 -18.67
N LYS A 306 19.19 3.09 -19.20
CA LYS A 306 19.80 3.36 -20.51
C LYS A 306 20.15 4.85 -20.67
N THR A 307 21.12 5.11 -21.54
CA THR A 307 21.63 6.47 -21.81
C THR A 307 20.58 7.41 -22.38
N ASP A 308 19.63 6.93 -23.18
CA ASP A 308 18.49 7.73 -23.66
C ASP A 308 17.68 8.34 -22.52
N TYR A 309 17.50 7.60 -21.42
CA TYR A 309 16.75 8.08 -20.26
C TYR A 309 17.55 9.10 -19.45
N GLN A 310 18.87 8.98 -19.38
CA GLN A 310 19.72 10.04 -18.81
C GLN A 310 19.53 11.36 -19.57
N ILE A 311 19.54 11.29 -20.92
CA ILE A 311 19.30 12.46 -21.79
C ILE A 311 17.89 13.03 -21.59
N LEU A 312 16.85 12.19 -21.43
CA LEU A 312 15.50 12.67 -21.14
C LEU A 312 15.40 13.37 -19.77
N ILE A 313 16.07 12.83 -18.75
CA ILE A 313 16.14 13.46 -17.42
C ILE A 313 16.76 14.86 -17.52
N GLN A 314 17.87 14.98 -18.25
CA GLN A 314 18.55 16.26 -18.44
C GLN A 314 17.73 17.27 -19.24
N LYS A 315 17.06 16.82 -20.31
CA LYS A 315 16.25 17.68 -21.18
C LYS A 315 14.87 18.00 -20.60
N SER A 316 14.51 17.41 -19.46
CA SER A 316 13.21 17.67 -18.84
C SER A 316 13.12 19.14 -18.44
N SER A 317 12.13 19.83 -19.02
CA SER A 317 11.90 21.25 -18.87
C SER A 317 10.52 21.52 -18.28
N ALA A 318 10.05 20.64 -17.39
CA ALA A 318 8.74 20.79 -16.76
C ALA A 318 8.69 21.99 -15.81
N THR A 319 9.85 22.42 -15.33
CA THR A 319 10.08 23.49 -14.36
C THR A 319 11.25 24.36 -14.80
N GLU A 320 11.45 25.52 -14.16
CA GLU A 320 12.56 26.42 -14.51
C GLU A 320 13.94 25.79 -14.25
N ARG A 321 14.05 25.05 -13.14
CA ARG A 321 15.28 24.33 -12.76
C ARG A 321 15.28 22.93 -13.33
N THR A 322 16.42 22.47 -13.81
CA THR A 322 16.64 21.07 -14.16
C THR A 322 16.61 20.19 -12.91
N ILE A 323 16.36 18.90 -13.08
CA ILE A 323 16.38 17.92 -11.98
C ILE A 323 17.74 17.90 -11.27
N LEU A 324 18.85 18.10 -12.01
CA LEU A 324 20.19 18.19 -11.45
C LEU A 324 20.34 19.44 -10.56
N GLU A 325 19.87 20.60 -11.01
CA GLU A 325 19.90 21.84 -10.22
C GLU A 325 19.02 21.76 -8.98
N GLN A 326 17.85 21.13 -9.08
CA GLN A 326 17.00 20.84 -7.92
C GLN A 326 17.73 19.95 -6.90
N GLY A 327 18.39 18.89 -7.37
CA GLY A 327 19.22 18.03 -6.52
C GLY A 327 20.35 18.78 -5.82
N ILE A 328 21.08 19.64 -6.55
CA ILE A 328 22.17 20.45 -6.00
C ILE A 328 21.65 21.41 -4.93
N HIS A 329 20.55 22.13 -5.20
CA HIS A 329 19.93 23.02 -4.22
C HIS A 329 19.48 22.28 -2.95
N LEU A 330 19.03 21.03 -3.07
CA LEU A 330 18.64 20.22 -1.91
C LEU A 330 19.84 19.75 -1.07
N LEU A 331 21.06 19.72 -1.62
CA LEU A 331 22.28 19.41 -0.86
C LEU A 331 22.60 20.50 0.18
N ASP A 332 22.15 21.75 -0.02
CA ASP A 332 22.32 22.85 0.94
C ASP A 332 21.62 22.58 2.29
N ARG A 333 20.56 21.78 2.29
CA ARG A 333 19.78 21.46 3.51
C ARG A 333 20.50 20.50 4.45
N TYR A 334 21.62 19.92 4.02
CA TYR A 334 22.46 18.95 4.73
C TYR A 334 21.68 17.91 5.55
N ASP A 335 21.10 16.93 4.85
CA ASP A 335 20.48 15.75 5.45
C ASP A 335 21.17 14.47 4.97
N ARG A 336 21.55 13.59 5.90
CA ARG A 336 22.34 12.39 5.60
C ARG A 336 21.70 11.52 4.52
N GLN A 337 20.41 11.22 4.63
CA GLN A 337 19.74 10.29 3.71
C GLN A 337 19.51 10.96 2.36
N LEU A 338 19.04 12.20 2.37
CA LEU A 338 18.81 12.96 1.14
C LEU A 338 20.11 13.17 0.35
N THR A 339 21.20 13.54 1.02
CA THR A 339 22.51 13.67 0.38
C THR A 339 22.92 12.36 -0.28
N ILE A 340 22.75 11.21 0.39
CA ILE A 340 23.08 9.92 -0.21
C ILE A 340 22.23 9.63 -1.45
N SER A 341 20.91 9.84 -1.40
CA SER A 341 20.01 9.61 -2.54
C SER A 341 20.31 10.54 -3.72
N VAL A 342 20.56 11.83 -3.48
CA VAL A 342 20.95 12.79 -4.52
C VAL A 342 22.28 12.39 -5.16
N LEU A 343 23.30 12.06 -4.35
CA LEU A 343 24.61 11.66 -4.87
C LEU A 343 24.54 10.34 -5.64
N HIS A 344 23.69 9.40 -5.20
CA HIS A 344 23.42 8.15 -5.91
C HIS A 344 22.75 8.44 -7.27
N PHE A 345 21.73 9.29 -7.32
CA PHE A 345 21.10 9.73 -8.56
C PHE A 345 22.13 10.33 -9.54
N ILE A 346 22.96 11.27 -9.08
CA ILE A 346 23.99 11.90 -9.91
C ILE A 346 25.00 10.87 -10.44
N ARG A 347 25.36 9.88 -9.62
CA ARG A 347 26.23 8.78 -10.03
C ARG A 347 25.59 7.97 -11.17
N GLU A 348 24.33 7.59 -11.04
CA GLU A 348 23.62 6.85 -12.09
C GLU A 348 23.41 7.70 -13.36
N LEU A 349 23.29 9.02 -13.23
CA LEU A 349 23.22 9.95 -14.36
C LEU A 349 24.54 10.03 -15.15
N CYS A 350 25.68 9.92 -14.46
CA CYS A 350 27.01 9.93 -15.07
C CYS A 350 27.45 8.56 -15.63
N LEU A 351 26.72 7.49 -15.34
CA LEU A 351 27.12 6.13 -15.68
C LEU A 351 27.25 5.97 -17.21
N GLN A 352 28.48 5.76 -17.69
CA GLN A 352 28.83 5.60 -19.10
C GLN A 352 28.34 6.75 -20.00
N ASN A 353 28.31 7.97 -19.46
CA ASN A 353 27.80 9.15 -20.17
C ASN A 353 28.73 10.35 -20.05
N ASP A 354 29.64 10.49 -21.01
CA ASP A 354 30.67 11.53 -21.03
C ASP A 354 30.10 12.95 -21.01
N GLN A 355 28.93 13.17 -21.62
CA GLN A 355 28.27 14.48 -21.62
C GLN A 355 27.80 14.86 -20.21
N HIS A 356 27.15 13.93 -19.51
CA HIS A 356 26.67 14.19 -18.14
C HIS A 356 27.80 14.28 -17.13
N GLN A 357 28.85 13.47 -17.29
CA GLN A 357 30.09 13.60 -16.53
C GLN A 357 30.67 15.00 -16.65
N GLN A 358 30.75 15.53 -17.88
CA GLN A 358 31.28 16.87 -18.12
C GLN A 358 30.41 17.96 -17.49
N ILE A 359 29.08 17.88 -17.64
CA ILE A 359 28.14 18.81 -17.01
C ILE A 359 28.30 18.82 -15.49
N CYS A 360 28.45 17.64 -14.88
CA CYS A 360 28.66 17.53 -13.44
C CYS A 360 30.03 18.07 -13.01
N ALA A 361 31.08 17.83 -13.79
CA ALA A 361 32.43 18.34 -13.53
C ALA A 361 32.49 19.87 -13.62
N ASP A 362 31.82 20.46 -14.60
CA ASP A 362 31.81 21.91 -14.84
C ASP A 362 30.90 22.66 -13.84
N ASN A 363 29.98 21.95 -13.17
CA ASN A 363 29.13 22.54 -12.14
C ASN A 363 29.89 22.75 -10.82
N ARG A 364 30.42 23.95 -10.63
CA ARG A 364 31.22 24.33 -9.44
C ARG A 364 30.49 24.12 -8.12
N LEU A 365 29.17 24.33 -8.06
CA LEU A 365 28.40 24.14 -6.83
C LEU A 365 28.34 22.65 -6.46
N LEU A 366 28.05 21.78 -7.43
CA LEU A 366 28.07 20.33 -7.21
C LEU A 366 29.44 19.86 -6.71
N ILE A 367 30.53 20.27 -7.37
CA ILE A 367 31.88 19.88 -6.95
C ILE A 367 32.20 20.41 -5.55
N ALA A 368 31.81 21.64 -5.22
CA ALA A 368 31.96 22.16 -3.87
C ALA A 368 31.22 21.30 -2.82
N HIS A 369 29.97 20.90 -3.10
CA HIS A 369 29.22 20.00 -2.22
C HIS A 369 29.90 18.63 -2.07
N LEU A 370 30.38 18.04 -3.16
CA LEU A 370 31.10 16.77 -3.12
C LEU A 370 32.37 16.85 -2.28
N LEU A 371 33.20 17.88 -2.50
CA LEU A 371 34.43 18.07 -1.74
C LEU A 371 34.16 18.36 -0.26
N ASN A 372 33.11 19.14 0.06
CA ASN A 372 32.68 19.34 1.44
C ASN A 372 32.19 18.03 2.09
N ALA A 373 31.47 17.20 1.35
CA ALA A 373 30.98 15.90 1.81
C ALA A 373 32.12 14.90 2.12
N LEU A 374 33.32 15.05 1.54
CA LEU A 374 34.51 14.28 1.92
C LEU A 374 34.92 14.52 3.38
N ASN A 375 34.65 15.72 3.92
CA ASN A 375 34.93 16.08 5.30
C ASN A 375 33.76 15.79 6.26
N SER A 376 32.69 15.13 5.79
CA SER A 376 31.54 14.78 6.62
C SER A 376 31.94 13.84 7.78
N SER A 377 31.27 14.00 8.93
CA SER A 377 31.37 13.06 10.05
C SER A 377 30.73 11.69 9.73
N PHE A 378 29.87 11.61 8.70
CA PHE A 378 29.18 10.40 8.31
C PHE A 378 29.94 9.67 7.20
N ARG A 379 30.44 8.47 7.53
CA ARG A 379 31.25 7.65 6.61
C ARG A 379 30.52 7.26 5.32
N ASP A 380 29.20 7.07 5.39
CA ASP A 380 28.40 6.73 4.20
C ASP A 380 28.28 7.92 3.24
N VAL A 381 28.22 9.15 3.77
CA VAL A 381 28.22 10.38 2.96
C VAL A 381 29.60 10.58 2.32
N GLN A 382 30.68 10.37 3.07
CA GLN A 382 32.04 10.40 2.53
C GLN A 382 32.18 9.41 1.38
N ARG A 383 31.76 8.15 1.59
CA ARG A 383 31.83 7.11 0.57
C ARG A 383 30.99 7.46 -0.65
N SER A 384 29.75 7.90 -0.46
CA SER A 384 28.87 8.28 -1.57
C SER A 384 29.51 9.41 -2.39
N SER A 385 30.09 10.42 -1.73
CA SER A 385 30.81 11.50 -2.42
C SER A 385 32.01 11.00 -3.22
N VAL A 386 32.85 10.12 -2.63
CA VAL A 386 34.01 9.52 -3.33
C VAL A 386 33.58 8.70 -4.54
N ASP A 387 32.52 7.89 -4.40
CA ASP A 387 31.99 7.04 -5.47
C ASP A 387 31.36 7.91 -6.59
N THR A 388 30.69 9.01 -6.26
CA THR A 388 30.15 9.98 -7.23
C THR A 388 31.28 10.73 -7.96
N LEU A 389 32.30 11.21 -7.25
CA LEU A 389 33.49 11.82 -7.84
C LEU A 389 34.20 10.86 -8.79
N GLN A 390 34.32 9.57 -8.41
CA GLN A 390 34.87 8.54 -9.28
C GLN A 390 34.09 8.45 -10.58
N MET A 391 32.77 8.38 -10.49
CA MET A 391 31.92 8.23 -11.67
C MET A 391 31.98 9.44 -12.60
N ILE A 392 32.09 10.65 -12.06
CA ILE A 392 32.26 11.89 -12.85
C ILE A 392 33.53 11.85 -13.69
N VAL A 393 34.64 11.30 -13.17
CA VAL A 393 35.95 11.35 -13.86
C VAL A 393 36.33 10.06 -14.59
N THR A 394 35.54 8.99 -14.43
CA THR A 394 35.88 7.69 -15.00
C THR A 394 35.82 7.75 -16.53
N HIS A 395 36.96 7.48 -17.17
CA HIS A 395 37.15 7.46 -18.62
C HIS A 395 36.91 8.79 -19.36
N ASN A 396 36.81 9.93 -18.66
CA ASN A 396 36.59 11.23 -19.28
C ASN A 396 37.71 12.22 -18.94
N THR A 397 38.56 12.50 -19.94
CA THR A 397 39.76 13.34 -19.78
C THR A 397 39.45 14.80 -19.48
N ALA A 398 38.35 15.34 -20.02
CA ALA A 398 37.93 16.71 -19.77
C ALA A 398 37.45 16.85 -18.31
N SER A 399 36.61 15.93 -17.85
CA SER A 399 36.12 15.92 -16.46
C SER A 399 37.25 15.69 -15.45
N GLN A 400 38.23 14.83 -15.78
CA GLN A 400 39.45 14.64 -14.98
C GLN A 400 40.24 15.96 -14.81
N LEU A 401 40.45 16.69 -15.91
CA LEU A 401 41.16 17.97 -15.89
C LEU A 401 40.41 19.03 -15.06
N THR A 402 39.10 19.15 -15.25
CA THR A 402 38.26 20.07 -14.50
C THR A 402 38.32 19.77 -13.00
N LEU A 403 38.21 18.51 -12.58
CA LEU A 403 38.27 18.16 -11.15
C LEU A 403 39.67 18.37 -10.54
N LEU A 404 40.74 18.13 -11.30
CA LEU A 404 42.10 18.43 -10.87
C LEU A 404 42.30 19.93 -10.62
N GLN A 405 41.79 20.79 -11.51
CA GLN A 405 41.86 22.25 -11.37
C GLN A 405 41.07 22.75 -10.16
N GLN A 406 40.00 22.05 -9.77
CA GLN A 406 39.17 22.38 -8.60
C GLN A 406 39.72 21.80 -7.28
N GLY A 407 40.94 21.23 -7.27
CA GLY A 407 41.58 20.74 -6.05
C GLY A 407 41.09 19.38 -5.54
N GLY A 408 40.40 18.60 -6.38
CA GLY A 408 39.83 17.31 -5.97
C GLY A 408 40.87 16.28 -5.52
N ALA A 409 42.05 16.25 -6.16
CA ALA A 409 43.12 15.33 -5.80
C ALA A 409 43.67 15.57 -4.38
N GLU A 410 43.89 16.84 -4.01
CA GLU A 410 44.42 17.20 -2.69
C GLU A 410 43.45 16.81 -1.58
N GLN A 411 42.16 17.10 -1.74
CA GLN A 411 41.13 16.73 -0.76
C GLN A 411 41.00 15.20 -0.60
N LEU A 412 41.08 14.45 -1.69
CA LEU A 412 41.07 12.98 -1.65
C LEU A 412 42.30 12.41 -0.95
N LEU A 413 43.49 12.97 -1.16
CA LEU A 413 44.72 12.57 -0.45
C LEU A 413 44.64 12.88 1.05
N ILE A 414 44.10 14.06 1.42
CA ILE A 414 43.84 14.42 2.81
C ILE A 414 42.89 13.40 3.46
N LEU A 415 41.82 13.01 2.75
CA LEU A 415 40.88 12.01 3.23
C LEU A 415 41.53 10.62 3.36
N LEU A 416 42.37 10.21 2.41
CA LEU A 416 43.06 8.91 2.43
C LEU A 416 43.95 8.73 3.69
N ASN A 417 44.59 9.82 4.12
CA ASN A 417 45.42 9.86 5.32
C ASN A 417 44.60 9.74 6.60
N LYS A 418 43.38 10.30 6.62
CA LYS A 418 42.46 10.26 7.77
C LYS A 418 41.61 8.98 7.82
N ALA A 419 41.37 8.35 6.67
CA ALA A 419 40.46 7.22 6.55
C ALA A 419 41.00 5.95 7.21
N THR A 420 40.29 5.44 8.21
CA THR A 420 40.64 4.21 8.93
C THR A 420 39.98 2.95 8.35
N LEU A 421 38.85 3.10 7.63
CA LEU A 421 38.12 1.98 7.06
C LEU A 421 38.76 1.48 5.75
N PRO A 422 39.11 0.19 5.63
CA PRO A 422 39.73 -0.35 4.41
C PRO A 422 38.91 -0.11 3.15
N ARG A 423 37.58 -0.31 3.22
CA ARG A 423 36.68 -0.12 2.06
C ARG A 423 36.67 1.32 1.55
N LEU A 424 36.70 2.29 2.46
CA LEU A 424 36.74 3.71 2.08
C LEU A 424 38.10 4.07 1.46
N ARG A 425 39.21 3.58 2.03
CA ARG A 425 40.55 3.77 1.46
C ARG A 425 40.66 3.22 0.04
N VAL A 426 40.12 2.02 -0.21
CA VAL A 426 40.08 1.43 -1.55
C VAL A 426 39.30 2.31 -2.52
N SER A 427 38.10 2.76 -2.14
CA SER A 427 37.29 3.67 -2.98
C SER A 427 38.06 4.96 -3.31
N ILE A 428 38.70 5.60 -2.31
CA ILE A 428 39.52 6.80 -2.53
C ILE A 428 40.68 6.55 -3.50
N ILE A 429 41.41 5.45 -3.31
CA ILE A 429 42.53 5.08 -4.19
C ILE A 429 42.02 4.84 -5.62
N CYS A 430 40.89 4.16 -5.78
CA CYS A 430 40.28 3.95 -7.09
C CYS A 430 39.87 5.28 -7.74
N THR A 431 39.30 6.21 -6.97
CA THR A 431 38.95 7.56 -7.46
C THR A 431 40.18 8.35 -7.88
N LEU A 432 41.24 8.35 -7.07
CA LEU A 432 42.52 8.97 -7.41
C LEU A 432 43.10 8.37 -8.69
N TRP A 433 43.04 7.04 -8.83
CA TRP A 433 43.51 6.37 -10.05
C TRP A 433 42.68 6.77 -11.27
N SER A 434 41.34 6.77 -11.17
CA SER A 434 40.44 7.25 -12.23
C SER A 434 40.74 8.70 -12.60
N LEU A 435 41.05 9.56 -11.62
CA LEU A 435 41.36 10.97 -11.82
C LEU A 435 42.65 11.20 -12.62
N THR A 436 43.66 10.34 -12.45
CA THR A 436 44.91 10.41 -13.24
C THR A 436 44.74 10.02 -14.71
N GLY A 437 43.66 9.32 -15.05
CA GLY A 437 43.39 8.85 -16.40
C GLY A 437 44.48 7.90 -16.93
N ASN A 438 44.83 8.05 -18.21
CA ASN A 438 45.88 7.26 -18.87
C ASN A 438 47.25 7.96 -18.92
N GLU A 439 47.37 9.17 -18.38
CA GLU A 439 48.62 9.94 -18.43
C GLU A 439 49.64 9.42 -17.42
N ARG A 440 50.78 8.93 -17.92
CA ARG A 440 51.88 8.40 -17.08
C ARG A 440 52.46 9.44 -16.14
N SER A 441 52.58 10.69 -16.57
CA SER A 441 53.09 11.81 -15.76
C SER A 441 52.22 12.07 -14.53
N ARG A 442 50.90 12.07 -14.69
CA ARG A 442 49.94 12.27 -13.57
C ARG A 442 49.95 11.11 -12.59
N LYS A 443 50.09 9.89 -13.10
CA LYS A 443 50.23 8.69 -12.25
C LYS A 443 51.50 8.75 -11.40
N GLN A 444 52.60 9.24 -11.96
CA GLN A 444 53.87 9.39 -11.23
C GLN A 444 53.82 10.49 -10.16
N SER A 445 53.07 11.57 -10.35
CA SER A 445 52.93 12.61 -9.32
C SER A 445 52.03 12.23 -8.15
N MET A 446 51.19 11.20 -8.30
CA MET A 446 50.22 10.76 -7.29
C MET A 446 50.59 9.44 -6.59
N ALA A 447 51.59 8.72 -7.11
CA ALA A 447 52.22 7.56 -6.47
C ALA A 447 53.34 8.01 -5.54
#